data_AF-A0A9P6JL82-F1
#
_entry.id   AF-A0A9P6JL82-F1
#
_cell.length_a   1.000
_cell.length_b   1.000
_cell.length_c   1.000
_cell.angle_alpha   90.00
_cell.angle_beta   90.00
_cell.angle_gamma   90.00
#
_symmetry.space_group_name_H-M   'P 1'
#
loop_
_entity.id
_entity.type
_entity.pdbx_description
1 polymer ?
#
loop_
_entity_poly.entity_id
_entity_poly.type
_entity_poly.pdbx_seq_one_letter_code
_entity_poly.pdbx_strand_id
1 'polypeptide(L)'
;MSLTNGSYYIKSTSSGNYIGRGNHEIFGGKTKISARGSFTAAIDNKLFAILENAPPAENWIINKVPQAGENKYIISKGDGSAGWVNGVSTQVSVTPLYVSPSFPPYYPPNEVWEITSYDGLD
;
A
#
# COMPACT_ATOMS: atom_id res chain seq x y z
N MET A 1 -3.77 14.47 7.19
CA MET A 1 -4.82 13.58 7.68
C MET A 1 -4.33 12.16 7.49
N SER A 2 -4.15 11.42 8.58
CA SER A 2 -3.81 9.99 8.54
C SER A 2 -5.07 9.21 8.11
N LEU A 3 -4.90 8.15 7.33
CA LEU A 3 -6.01 7.26 6.99
C LEU A 3 -6.58 6.66 8.29
N THR A 4 -7.92 6.63 8.41
CA THR A 4 -8.62 5.99 9.53
C THR A 4 -8.91 4.52 9.23
N ASN A 5 -9.38 3.76 10.21
CA ASN A 5 -9.92 2.42 9.94
C ASN A 5 -11.11 2.52 8.97
N GLY A 6 -11.17 1.61 8.00
CA GLY A 6 -12.24 1.60 7.00
C GLY A 6 -11.93 0.77 5.76
N SER A 7 -12.89 0.72 4.83
CA SER A 7 -12.66 0.17 3.50
C SER A 7 -12.12 1.25 2.57
N TYR A 8 -11.19 0.87 1.70
CA TYR A 8 -10.55 1.79 0.75
C TYR A 8 -10.39 1.14 -0.62
N TYR A 9 -10.42 1.99 -1.64
CA TYR A 9 -9.86 1.64 -2.94
C TYR A 9 -8.38 2.01 -2.96
N ILE A 10 -7.56 1.08 -3.49
CA ILE A 10 -6.14 1.33 -3.73
C ILE A 10 -5.89 1.23 -5.23
N LYS A 11 -5.44 2.32 -5.82
CA LYS A 11 -5.22 2.48 -7.25
C LYS A 11 -3.77 2.83 -7.53
N SER A 12 -3.19 2.17 -8.53
CA SER A 12 -1.84 2.48 -8.99
C SER A 12 -1.81 3.84 -9.69
N THR A 13 -0.89 4.72 -9.30
CA THR A 13 -0.72 6.01 -9.99
C THR A 13 -0.05 5.84 -11.37
N SER A 14 0.79 4.81 -11.55
CA SER A 14 1.46 4.58 -12.85
C SER A 14 0.56 3.96 -13.93
N SER A 15 -0.38 3.10 -13.56
CA SER A 15 -1.25 2.40 -14.53
C SER A 15 -2.70 2.84 -14.50
N GLY A 16 -3.14 3.52 -13.43
CA GLY A 16 -4.55 3.81 -13.20
C GLY A 16 -5.40 2.59 -12.82
N ASN A 17 -4.82 1.40 -12.72
CA ASN A 17 -5.55 0.18 -12.37
C ASN A 17 -5.76 0.06 -10.86
N TYR A 18 -6.91 -0.49 -10.47
CA TYR A 18 -7.17 -0.88 -9.09
C TYR A 18 -6.50 -2.21 -8.79
N ILE A 19 -5.78 -2.29 -7.68
CA ILE A 19 -5.17 -3.54 -7.22
C ILE A 19 -6.08 -4.33 -6.27
N GLY A 20 -7.26 -3.77 -5.94
CA GLY A 20 -8.34 -4.45 -5.24
C GLY A 20 -9.20 -3.52 -4.37
N ARG A 21 -10.22 -4.12 -3.74
CA ARG A 21 -10.93 -3.56 -2.59
C ARG A 21 -10.25 -4.09 -1.33
N GLY A 22 -9.64 -3.18 -0.56
CA GLY A 22 -8.94 -3.52 0.67
C GLY A 22 -9.67 -2.98 1.90
N ASN A 23 -9.57 -3.70 3.03
CA ASN A 23 -9.90 -3.12 4.32
C ASN A 23 -8.59 -2.70 4.99
N HIS A 24 -8.61 -1.51 5.56
CA HIS A 24 -7.53 -0.96 6.35
C HIS A 24 -7.94 -1.07 7.82
N GLU A 25 -7.18 -1.87 8.57
CA GLU A 25 -7.37 -2.08 10.00
C GLU A 25 -6.08 -1.69 10.74
N ILE A 26 -6.15 -0.61 11.51
CA ILE A 26 -5.10 -0.14 12.41
C ILE A 26 -5.20 -0.94 13.70
N PHE A 27 -4.17 -1.72 14.00
CA PHE A 27 -4.00 -2.43 15.25
C PHE A 27 -2.84 -1.83 16.04
N GLY A 28 -3.14 -1.09 17.11
CA GLY A 28 -2.13 -0.63 18.08
C GLY A 28 -0.99 0.22 17.49
N GLY A 29 -1.31 1.11 16.54
CA GLY A 29 -0.32 1.97 15.87
C GLY A 29 0.44 1.31 14.70
N LYS A 30 0.17 0.04 14.42
CA LYS A 30 0.63 -0.69 13.23
C LYS A 30 -0.54 -0.87 12.27
N THR A 31 -0.29 -0.68 10.99
CA THR A 31 -1.33 -0.80 9.96
C THR A 31 -1.31 -2.19 9.36
N LYS A 32 -2.41 -2.93 9.45
CA LYS A 32 -2.62 -4.13 8.63
C LYS A 32 -3.53 -3.78 7.47
N ILE A 33 -3.11 -4.17 6.27
CA ILE A 33 -3.88 -4.03 5.06
C ILE A 33 -4.39 -5.41 4.68
N SER A 34 -5.70 -5.57 4.53
CA SER A 34 -6.30 -6.79 4.03
C SER A 34 -6.90 -6.58 2.64
N ALA A 35 -6.91 -7.63 1.84
CA ALA A 35 -7.60 -7.69 0.57
C ALA A 35 -8.65 -8.80 0.65
N ARG A 36 -9.91 -8.46 0.40
CA ARG A 36 -11.05 -9.42 0.48
C ARG A 36 -11.11 -10.22 1.80
N GLY A 37 -10.77 -9.59 2.92
CA GLY A 37 -10.82 -10.19 4.26
C GLY A 37 -9.54 -10.92 4.70
N SER A 38 -8.56 -11.09 3.83
CA SER A 38 -7.27 -11.70 4.17
C SER A 38 -6.17 -10.66 4.30
N PHE A 39 -5.43 -10.66 5.42
CA PHE A 39 -4.30 -9.76 5.62
C PHE A 39 -3.19 -10.01 4.61
N THR A 40 -2.45 -8.96 4.28
CA THR A 40 -1.37 -9.04 3.30
C THR A 40 -0.01 -9.28 3.94
N ALA A 41 0.89 -9.93 3.20
CA ALA A 41 2.30 -10.03 3.52
C ALA A 41 3.19 -10.01 2.28
N ALA A 42 4.47 -9.77 2.53
CA ALA A 42 5.53 -9.91 1.54
C ALA A 42 6.08 -11.34 1.57
N ILE A 43 5.99 -12.04 0.45
CA ILE A 43 6.59 -13.38 0.25
C ILE A 43 7.39 -13.31 -1.04
N ASP A 44 8.67 -13.68 -1.02
CA ASP A 44 9.58 -13.62 -2.17
C ASP A 44 9.52 -12.29 -2.94
N ASN A 45 9.57 -11.18 -2.20
CA ASN A 45 9.48 -9.80 -2.73
C ASN A 45 8.20 -9.49 -3.52
N LYS A 46 7.11 -10.21 -3.24
CA LYS A 46 5.80 -9.98 -3.84
C LYS A 46 4.73 -9.88 -2.77
N LEU A 47 3.70 -9.11 -3.07
CA LEU A 47 2.56 -8.92 -2.19
C LEU A 47 1.56 -10.07 -2.37
N PHE A 48 1.17 -10.69 -1.27
CA PHE A 48 0.13 -11.72 -1.24
C PHE A 48 -0.89 -11.42 -0.15
N ALA A 49 -2.14 -11.80 -0.38
CA ALA A 49 -3.11 -12.00 0.69
C ALA A 49 -2.85 -13.39 1.31
N ILE A 50 -2.67 -13.43 2.62
CA ILE A 50 -2.40 -14.65 3.37
C ILE A 50 -3.69 -15.45 3.54
N LEU A 51 -3.67 -16.67 3.03
CA LEU A 51 -4.64 -17.72 3.32
C LEU A 51 -4.05 -18.68 4.38
N GLU A 52 -4.74 -19.77 4.73
CA GLU A 52 -4.27 -20.71 5.74
C GLU A 52 -2.85 -21.26 5.44
N ASN A 53 -2.08 -21.57 6.49
CA ASN A 53 -0.69 -22.07 6.43
C ASN A 53 0.36 -21.13 5.79
N ALA A 54 0.23 -19.82 5.99
CA ALA A 54 1.21 -18.83 5.52
C ALA A 54 1.92 -18.08 6.67
N PRO A 55 3.03 -17.37 6.39
CA PRO A 55 3.73 -16.57 7.38
C PRO A 55 2.82 -15.49 8.00
N PRO A 56 3.20 -14.92 9.15
CA PRO A 56 2.43 -13.86 9.79
C PRO A 56 2.17 -12.68 8.86
N ALA A 57 1.02 -12.03 9.04
CA ALA A 57 0.69 -10.78 8.35
C ALA A 57 1.77 -9.73 8.55
N GLU A 58 2.12 -9.05 7.46
CA GLU A 58 3.11 -7.97 7.47
C GLU A 58 2.48 -6.72 8.10
N ASN A 59 3.29 -5.98 8.87
CA ASN A 59 2.89 -4.66 9.30
C ASN A 59 3.27 -3.67 8.20
N TRP A 60 2.35 -2.80 7.83
CA TRP A 60 2.59 -1.74 6.85
C TRP A 60 2.59 -0.37 7.55
N ILE A 61 3.22 0.59 6.89
CA ILE A 61 3.19 2.02 7.21
C ILE A 61 2.71 2.72 5.95
N ILE A 62 1.69 3.57 6.10
CA ILE A 62 1.14 4.35 5.01
C ILE A 62 1.47 5.82 5.22
N ASN A 63 2.34 6.37 4.38
CA ASN A 63 2.80 7.75 4.48
C ASN A 63 2.23 8.57 3.32
N LYS A 64 1.67 9.74 3.62
CA LYS A 64 1.18 10.67 2.60
C LYS A 64 2.35 11.26 1.82
N VAL A 65 2.15 11.48 0.52
CA VAL A 65 3.08 12.15 -0.39
C VAL A 65 2.41 13.41 -0.95
N PRO A 66 2.31 14.51 -0.17
CA PRO A 66 1.52 15.68 -0.56
C PRO A 66 1.95 16.29 -1.90
N GLN A 67 3.24 16.24 -2.20
CA GLN A 67 3.84 16.72 -3.44
C GLN A 67 3.44 15.92 -4.69
N ALA A 68 2.94 14.69 -4.51
CA ALA A 68 2.42 13.87 -5.61
C ALA A 68 0.92 14.13 -5.88
N GLY A 69 0.26 14.91 -5.01
CA GLY A 69 -1.15 15.26 -5.12
C GLY A 69 -1.99 14.80 -3.93
N GLU A 70 -3.29 15.06 -4.03
CA GLU A 70 -4.25 14.60 -3.03
C GLU A 70 -4.42 13.07 -3.05
N ASN A 71 -4.67 12.49 -1.88
CA ASN A 71 -4.84 11.05 -1.69
C ASN A 71 -3.69 10.17 -2.19
N LYS A 72 -2.48 10.74 -2.33
CA LYS A 72 -1.27 10.01 -2.73
C LYS A 72 -0.47 9.54 -1.52
N TYR A 73 -0.09 8.27 -1.54
CA TYR A 73 0.60 7.61 -0.44
C TYR A 73 1.68 6.65 -0.95
N ILE A 74 2.69 6.42 -0.13
CA ILE A 74 3.54 5.22 -0.22
C ILE A 74 3.11 4.23 0.87
N ILE A 75 3.29 2.93 0.59
CA ILE A 75 3.02 1.85 1.53
C ILE A 75 4.34 1.10 1.73
N SER A 76 4.93 1.21 2.92
CA SER A 76 6.19 0.53 3.27
C SER A 76 5.95 -0.53 4.35
N LYS A 77 6.85 -1.50 4.46
CA LYS A 77 6.92 -2.40 5.61
C LYS A 77 7.09 -1.62 6.91
N GLY A 78 6.71 -2.24 8.02
CA GLY A 78 6.80 -1.67 9.37
C GLY A 78 8.23 -1.31 9.80
N ASP A 79 9.24 -1.96 9.21
CA ASP A 79 10.65 -1.68 9.43
C ASP A 79 11.25 -0.69 8.41
N GLY A 80 10.48 -0.26 7.41
CA GLY A 80 10.92 0.65 6.34
C GLY A 80 11.86 0.03 5.30
N SER A 81 12.13 -1.29 5.35
CA SER A 81 13.12 -1.94 4.47
C SER A 81 12.67 -2.03 2.99
N ALA A 82 11.36 -2.08 2.76
CA ALA A 82 10.75 -2.23 1.44
C ALA A 82 9.34 -1.63 1.41
N GLY A 83 8.76 -1.47 0.23
CA GLY A 83 7.39 -1.02 0.05
C GLY A 83 6.76 -1.53 -1.23
N TRP A 84 5.48 -1.19 -1.41
CA TRP A 84 4.67 -1.66 -2.53
C TRP A 84 5.06 -0.92 -3.79
N VAL A 85 5.46 -1.70 -4.80
CA VAL A 85 5.82 -1.21 -6.13
C VAL A 85 4.91 -1.88 -7.16
N ASN A 86 4.21 -1.07 -7.95
CA ASN A 86 3.51 -1.55 -9.13
C ASN A 86 4.56 -2.06 -10.12
N GLY A 87 4.72 -3.39 -10.18
CA GLY A 87 5.69 -4.04 -11.05
C GLY A 87 5.28 -4.00 -12.51
N VAL A 88 6.16 -4.53 -13.37
CA VAL A 88 5.88 -4.73 -14.80
C VAL A 88 4.92 -5.93 -15.01
N SER A 89 4.78 -6.79 -14.00
CA SER A 89 3.81 -7.89 -13.98
C SER A 89 2.47 -7.46 -13.35
N THR A 90 1.45 -8.31 -13.43
CA THR A 90 0.15 -8.07 -12.81
C THR A 90 0.17 -8.10 -11.28
N GLN A 91 1.26 -8.57 -10.67
CA GLN A 91 1.38 -8.70 -9.21
C GLN A 91 2.25 -7.58 -8.62
N VAL A 92 1.77 -6.98 -7.52
CA VAL A 92 2.51 -5.95 -6.78
C VAL A 92 3.79 -6.55 -6.19
N SER A 93 4.91 -5.86 -6.42
CA SER A 93 6.21 -6.21 -5.85
C SER A 93 6.40 -5.51 -4.50
N VAL A 94 7.22 -6.11 -3.62
CA VAL A 94 7.62 -5.53 -2.34
C VAL A 94 9.14 -5.43 -2.31
N THR A 95 9.66 -4.26 -2.64
CA THR A 95 11.10 -3.99 -2.81
C THR A 95 11.48 -2.65 -2.16
N PRO A 96 12.77 -2.35 -1.92
CA PRO A 96 13.20 -1.02 -1.49
C PRO A 96 12.60 0.07 -2.39
N LEU A 97 12.05 1.11 -1.79
CA LEU A 97 11.47 2.25 -2.50
C LEU A 97 12.57 3.19 -2.98
N TYR A 98 12.45 3.69 -4.21
CA TYR A 98 13.30 4.74 -4.71
C TYR A 98 12.83 6.10 -4.20
N VAL A 99 13.76 6.87 -3.62
CA VAL A 99 13.52 8.24 -3.19
C VAL A 99 14.59 9.16 -3.79
N SER A 100 14.14 10.17 -4.52
CA SER A 100 15.03 11.20 -5.06
C SER A 100 15.60 12.07 -3.94
N PRO A 101 16.89 12.48 -4.02
CA PRO A 101 17.48 13.47 -3.12
C PRO A 101 17.01 14.90 -3.47
N SER A 102 15.70 15.16 -3.39
CA SER A 102 15.07 16.46 -3.60
C SER A 102 14.28 16.92 -2.38
N PHE A 103 13.92 18.20 -2.31
CA PHE A 103 13.03 18.74 -1.28
C PHE A 103 11.80 19.42 -1.93
N PRO A 104 10.58 18.88 -1.78
CA PRO A 104 10.27 17.61 -1.13
C PRO A 104 10.79 16.39 -1.92
N PRO A 105 10.93 15.22 -1.27
CA PRO A 105 11.41 14.02 -1.94
C PRO A 105 10.47 13.59 -3.08
N TYR A 106 11.03 13.24 -4.23
CA TYR A 106 10.23 12.67 -5.32
C TYR A 106 10.21 11.14 -5.22
N TYR A 107 9.01 10.57 -5.38
CA TYR A 107 8.78 9.13 -5.49
C TYR A 107 8.25 8.82 -6.90
N PRO A 108 8.74 7.77 -7.56
CA PRO A 108 8.27 7.35 -8.88
C PRO A 108 6.77 6.95 -8.86
N PRO A 109 6.00 7.17 -9.93
CA PRO A 109 4.56 6.89 -9.95
C PRO A 109 4.19 5.42 -9.71
N ASN A 110 5.11 4.48 -9.98
CA ASN A 110 4.90 3.07 -9.70
C ASN A 110 5.05 2.72 -8.21
N GLU A 111 5.56 3.63 -7.38
CA GLU A 111 5.68 3.45 -5.92
C GLU A 111 4.61 4.24 -5.16
N VAL A 112 3.87 5.10 -5.87
CA VAL A 112 2.82 5.96 -5.31
C VAL A 112 1.43 5.40 -5.61
N TRP A 113 0.63 5.28 -4.56
CA TRP A 113 -0.71 4.73 -4.58
C TRP A 113 -1.72 5.82 -4.28
N GLU A 114 -2.82 5.82 -5.03
CA GLU A 114 -4.00 6.62 -4.71
C GLU A 114 -4.92 5.80 -3.80
N ILE A 115 -5.22 6.35 -2.62
CA ILE A 115 -6.03 5.67 -1.60
C ILE A 115 -7.21 6.56 -1.24
N THR A 116 -8.42 6.10 -1.58
CA THR A 116 -9.68 6.82 -1.34
C THR A 116 -10.62 5.96 -0.51
N SER A 117 -11.40 6.57 0.40
CA SER A 117 -12.38 5.85 1.20
C SER A 117 -13.42 5.17 0.30
N TYR A 118 -13.92 4.04 0.76
CA TYR A 118 -15.07 3.36 0.19
C TYR A 118 -16.22 3.44 1.19
N ASP A 119 -17.22 4.25 0.87
CA ASP A 119 -18.33 4.55 1.78
C ASP A 119 -19.57 3.67 1.51
N GLY A 120 -19.48 2.70 0.58
CA GLY A 120 -20.51 1.67 0.39
C GLY A 120 -21.81 2.13 -0.28
N LEU A 121 -21.85 3.34 -0.85
CA LEU A 121 -22.99 3.84 -1.60
C LEU A 121 -22.82 3.54 -3.10
N ASP A 122 -23.13 2.31 -3.50
CA ASP A 122 -23.55 1.96 -4.86
C ASP A 122 -24.86 1.15 -4.77
#